data_AF-A0A357Y0S1-F1
#
_entry.id   AF-A0A357Y0S1-F1
#
_cell.length_a   1.000
_cell.length_b   1.000
_cell.length_c   1.000
_cell.angle_alpha   90.00
_cell.angle_beta   90.00
_cell.angle_gamma   90.00
#
_symmetry.space_group_name_H-M   'P 1'
#
loop_
_entity.id
_entity.type
_entity.pdbx_description
1 polymer ?
#
loop_
_entity_poly.entity_id
_entity_poly.type
_entity_poly.pdbx_seq_one_letter_code
_entity_poly.pdbx_strand_id
1 'polypeptide(L)'
;MRAPEREGSSITSYTLHEKQLFGHHTEPQEHYDLINITLLYLGNRRTGDKLIELLRLVFRSKAGVAIKKERLAKQYELNLTDDMAEEMNTMCNLSEGFYEDGIQQGIKRGIKQGVRQGVKQGIEQGVKQGEEQTRRSMVLSMLREKVSLDIIAKVSGWTVEAVRQFAERNKVQLA
;
A
#
# COMPACT_ATOMS: atom_id res chain seq x y z
N MET A 1 -4.14 9.11 13.16
CA MET A 1 -3.20 10.10 12.59
C MET A 1 -1.78 9.69 12.93
N ARG A 2 -0.82 9.79 12.00
CA ARG A 2 0.60 9.58 12.35
C ARG A 2 1.11 10.83 13.06
N ALA A 3 1.76 10.66 14.21
CA ALA A 3 2.49 11.76 14.86
C ALA A 3 3.57 12.26 13.89
N PRO A 4 3.74 13.58 13.71
CA PRO A 4 4.86 14.14 12.94
C PRO A 4 6.18 13.63 13.50
N GLU A 5 7.07 13.10 12.66
CA GLU A 5 8.32 12.44 13.10
C GLU A 5 9.24 13.35 13.95
N ARG A 6 9.06 14.67 13.85
CA ARG A 6 9.86 15.69 14.54
C ARG A 6 9.33 16.12 15.90
N GLU A 7 8.05 15.88 16.23
CA GLU A 7 7.39 16.57 17.35
C GLU A 7 7.34 15.79 18.68
N GLY A 8 7.96 14.61 18.76
CA GLY A 8 8.04 13.86 20.02
C GLY A 8 6.65 13.38 20.50
N SER A 9 6.51 13.14 21.80
CA SER A 9 5.20 12.84 22.40
C SER A 9 4.55 14.11 22.91
N SER A 10 3.23 14.23 22.80
CA SER A 10 2.48 15.39 23.29
C SER A 10 1.07 15.02 23.75
N ILE A 11 0.52 15.81 24.66
CA ILE A 11 -0.89 15.79 25.07
C ILE A 11 -1.39 17.21 24.87
N THR A 12 -2.39 17.40 24.01
CA THR A 12 -2.94 18.73 23.71
C THR A 12 -4.43 18.71 23.97
N SER A 13 -4.92 19.62 24.81
CA SER A 13 -6.34 19.80 25.06
C SER A 13 -6.84 21.04 24.32
N TYR A 14 -7.99 20.91 23.66
CA TYR A 14 -8.70 21.98 22.99
C TYR A 14 -10.01 22.22 23.74
N THR A 15 -10.20 23.44 24.21
CA THR A 15 -11.39 23.92 24.91
C THR A 15 -12.12 24.97 24.09
N LEU A 16 -13.40 25.18 24.36
CA LEU A 16 -14.16 26.22 23.67
C LEU A 16 -14.01 27.55 24.42
N HIS A 17 -13.80 28.64 23.69
CA HIS A 17 -13.77 29.98 24.27
C HIS A 17 -14.66 30.91 23.47
N GLU A 18 -15.61 31.56 24.17
CA GLU A 18 -16.47 32.55 23.56
C GLU A 18 -15.64 33.75 23.11
N LYS A 19 -15.83 34.18 21.86
CA LYS A 19 -15.31 35.44 21.34
C LYS A 19 -16.46 36.28 20.81
N GLN A 20 -16.82 37.31 21.56
CA GLN A 20 -17.91 38.21 21.22
C GLN A 20 -17.51 39.17 20.08
N LEU A 21 -18.31 39.20 19.01
CA LEU A 21 -18.05 40.03 17.82
C LEU A 21 -18.97 41.26 17.73
N PHE A 22 -20.16 41.22 18.33
CA PHE A 22 -21.14 42.30 18.32
C PHE A 22 -22.06 42.22 19.57
N GLY A 23 -22.47 43.36 20.12
CA GLY A 23 -23.33 43.44 21.32
C GLY A 23 -22.58 43.39 22.65
N HIS A 24 -23.30 43.18 23.76
CA HIS A 24 -22.79 43.21 25.14
C HIS A 24 -23.25 42.02 26.01
N HIS A 25 -23.70 40.92 25.40
CA HIS A 25 -24.09 39.73 26.15
C HIS A 25 -22.92 38.76 26.27
N THR A 26 -22.68 38.26 27.47
CA THR A 26 -21.68 37.24 27.79
C THR A 26 -22.38 36.05 28.42
N GLU A 27 -22.12 34.86 27.90
CA GLU A 27 -22.71 33.61 28.40
C GLU A 27 -21.80 33.02 29.51
N PRO A 28 -22.34 32.46 30.61
CA PRO A 28 -21.55 31.69 31.56
C PRO A 28 -20.81 30.53 30.88
N GLN A 29 -19.53 30.35 31.21
CA GLN A 29 -18.67 29.33 30.59
C GLN A 29 -19.28 27.92 30.63
N GLU A 30 -19.94 27.57 31.75
CA GLU A 30 -20.60 26.27 31.96
C GLU A 30 -21.69 25.94 30.94
N HIS A 31 -22.24 26.93 30.22
CA HIS A 31 -23.25 26.70 29.20
C HIS A 31 -22.67 26.35 27.83
N TYR A 32 -21.44 26.78 27.51
CA TYR A 32 -20.85 26.57 26.19
C TYR A 32 -19.61 25.66 26.20
N ASP A 33 -18.83 25.62 27.28
CA ASP A 33 -17.59 24.83 27.37
C ASP A 33 -17.85 23.35 27.73
N LEU A 34 -18.80 22.73 27.00
CA LEU A 34 -19.21 21.34 27.21
C LEU A 34 -18.32 20.33 26.45
N ILE A 35 -17.54 20.81 25.46
CA ILE A 35 -16.73 19.96 24.59
C ILE A 35 -15.25 20.16 24.91
N ASN A 36 -14.58 19.09 25.34
CA ASN A 36 -13.13 19.02 25.44
C ASN A 36 -12.58 17.98 24.46
N ILE A 37 -11.62 18.38 23.61
CA ILE A 37 -10.92 17.44 22.74
C ILE A 37 -9.49 17.28 23.26
N THR A 38 -9.11 16.07 23.68
CA THR A 38 -7.74 15.75 24.06
C THR A 38 -7.06 14.91 22.98
N LEU A 39 -6.03 15.47 22.36
CA LEU A 39 -5.17 14.79 21.39
C LEU A 39 -3.92 14.25 22.08
N LEU A 40 -3.76 12.93 22.05
CA LEU A 40 -2.59 12.23 22.57
C LEU A 40 -1.71 11.73 21.42
N TYR A 41 -0.48 12.21 21.36
CA TYR A 41 0.57 11.70 20.48
C TYR A 41 1.65 10.97 21.28
N LEU A 42 1.80 9.67 21.02
CA LEU A 42 2.85 8.84 21.62
C LEU A 42 3.98 8.61 20.60
N GLY A 43 4.99 9.48 20.62
CA GLY A 43 6.16 9.40 19.76
C GLY A 43 7.05 8.19 20.07
N ASN A 44 8.08 7.94 19.25
CA ASN A 44 8.98 6.79 19.43
C ASN A 44 10.18 7.09 20.34
N ARG A 45 10.51 8.37 20.58
CA ARG A 45 11.63 8.79 21.43
C ARG A 45 11.21 8.79 22.89
N ARG A 46 12.01 8.14 23.75
CA ARG A 46 11.80 8.20 25.21
C ARG A 46 11.70 9.65 25.66
N THR A 47 10.80 9.86 26.60
CA THR A 47 10.55 11.13 27.27
C THR A 47 10.97 11.01 28.73
N GLY A 48 11.22 12.15 29.38
CA GLY A 48 11.38 12.18 30.84
C GLY A 48 10.05 12.13 31.60
N ASP A 49 8.93 12.15 30.89
CA ASP A 49 7.60 12.21 31.45
C ASP A 49 7.09 10.79 31.78
N LYS A 50 6.81 10.55 33.06
CA LYS A 50 6.35 9.24 33.55
C LYS A 50 5.00 8.82 32.97
N LEU A 51 4.06 9.75 32.80
CA LEU A 51 2.74 9.46 32.24
C LEU A 51 2.88 9.04 30.78
N ILE A 52 3.69 9.76 30.00
CA ILE A 52 3.95 9.41 28.61
C ILE A 52 4.62 8.04 28.50
N GLU A 53 5.61 7.74 29.35
CA GLU A 53 6.26 6.42 29.34
C GLU A 53 5.31 5.28 29.76
N LEU A 54 4.39 5.54 30.69
CA LEU A 54 3.31 4.62 31.03
C LEU A 54 2.37 4.39 29.84
N LEU A 55 1.86 5.45 29.23
CA LEU A 55 0.95 5.36 28.08
C LEU A 55 1.63 4.64 26.89
N ARG A 56 2.93 4.85 26.69
CA ARG A 56 3.73 4.09 25.71
C ARG A 56 3.81 2.61 26.07
N LEU A 57 4.04 2.28 27.34
CA LEU A 57 4.09 0.90 27.80
C LEU A 57 2.75 0.18 27.57
N VAL A 58 1.63 0.85 27.83
CA VAL A 58 0.30 0.25 27.68
C VAL A 58 -0.08 0.14 26.21
N PHE A 59 -0.09 1.26 25.46
CA PHE A 59 -0.70 1.34 24.14
C PHE A 59 0.22 1.10 22.94
N ARG A 60 1.54 1.29 23.09
CA ARG A 60 2.50 1.22 21.96
C ARG A 60 3.45 0.03 22.05
N SER A 61 3.77 -0.40 23.25
CA SER A 61 4.69 -1.51 23.47
C SER A 61 4.12 -2.82 22.93
N LYS A 62 4.93 -3.54 22.17
CA LYS A 62 4.68 -4.92 21.74
C LYS A 62 5.08 -5.97 22.79
N ALA A 63 5.49 -5.54 23.99
CA ALA A 63 5.80 -6.48 25.07
C ALA A 63 4.55 -7.29 25.44
N GLY A 64 4.72 -8.56 25.74
CA GLY A 64 3.62 -9.40 26.24
C GLY A 64 3.04 -8.86 27.54
N VAL A 65 1.77 -9.20 27.81
CA VAL A 65 1.03 -8.69 28.97
C VAL A 65 1.71 -9.01 30.30
N ALA A 66 2.36 -10.16 30.44
CA ALA A 66 3.11 -10.50 31.65
C ALA A 66 4.22 -9.47 31.97
N ILE A 67 4.97 -9.05 30.95
CA ILE A 67 6.04 -8.04 31.08
C ILE A 67 5.45 -6.67 31.38
N LYS A 68 4.33 -6.32 30.72
CA LYS A 68 3.61 -5.06 30.99
C LYS A 68 3.10 -5.03 32.44
N LYS A 69 2.48 -6.11 32.92
CA LYS A 69 1.96 -6.26 34.29
C LYS A 69 3.06 -6.07 35.32
N GLU A 70 4.20 -6.72 35.13
CA GLU A 70 5.36 -6.56 36.01
C GLU A 70 5.88 -5.11 36.04
N ARG A 71 6.03 -4.48 34.87
CA ARG A 71 6.55 -3.09 34.79
C ARG A 71 5.58 -2.09 35.38
N LEU A 72 4.27 -2.26 35.16
CA LEU A 72 3.24 -1.41 35.74
C LEU A 72 3.24 -1.49 37.27
N ALA A 73 3.36 -2.69 37.83
CA ALA A 73 3.48 -2.88 39.28
C ALA A 73 4.76 -2.26 39.84
N LYS A 74 5.93 -2.53 39.22
CA LYS A 74 7.23 -2.11 39.78
C LYS A 74 7.56 -0.62 39.59
N GLN A 75 7.17 -0.03 38.47
CA GLN A 75 7.61 1.33 38.11
C GLN A 75 6.53 2.39 38.36
N TYR A 76 5.26 1.96 38.42
CA TYR A 76 4.11 2.84 38.52
C TYR A 76 3.16 2.47 39.66
N GLU A 77 3.47 1.42 40.43
CA GLU A 77 2.66 0.93 41.55
C GLU A 77 1.23 0.55 41.13
N LEU A 78 1.05 0.18 39.86
CA LEU A 78 -0.23 -0.21 39.28
C LEU A 78 -0.32 -1.74 39.21
N ASN A 79 -1.05 -2.31 40.16
CA ASN A 79 -1.35 -3.73 40.18
C ASN A 79 -2.61 -4.00 39.35
N LEU A 80 -2.43 -4.67 38.22
CA LEU A 80 -3.54 -5.13 37.38
C LEU A 80 -4.20 -6.36 38.02
N THR A 81 -5.53 -6.35 38.10
CA THR A 81 -6.32 -7.57 38.31
C THR A 81 -6.19 -8.50 37.11
N ASP A 82 -6.61 -9.75 37.26
CA ASP A 82 -6.54 -10.71 36.15
C ASP A 82 -7.51 -10.32 35.03
N ASP A 83 -8.71 -9.82 35.35
CA ASP A 83 -9.66 -9.28 34.38
C ASP A 83 -9.06 -8.11 33.58
N MET A 84 -8.42 -7.14 34.24
CA MET A 84 -7.78 -6.01 33.57
C MET A 84 -6.60 -6.45 32.68
N ALA A 85 -5.89 -7.51 33.08
CA ALA A 85 -4.81 -8.07 32.29
C ALA A 85 -5.35 -8.79 31.03
N GLU A 86 -6.49 -9.47 31.14
CA GLU A 86 -7.16 -10.11 30.01
C GLU A 86 -7.71 -9.08 29.01
N GLU A 87 -8.32 -8.01 29.49
CA GLU A 87 -8.76 -6.88 28.66
C GLU A 87 -7.57 -6.22 27.95
N MET A 88 -6.46 -6.00 28.66
CA MET A 88 -5.23 -5.48 28.06
C MET A 88 -4.68 -6.41 26.97
N ASN A 89 -4.73 -7.72 27.18
CA ASN A 89 -4.30 -8.71 26.18
C ASN A 89 -5.18 -8.64 24.94
N THR A 90 -6.49 -8.57 25.15
CA THR A 90 -7.49 -8.46 24.08
C THR A 90 -7.26 -7.19 23.26
N MET A 91 -7.02 -6.03 23.90
CA MET A 91 -6.72 -4.79 23.19
C MET A 91 -5.41 -4.86 22.39
N CYS A 92 -4.36 -5.49 22.94
CA CYS A 92 -3.10 -5.68 22.20
C CYS A 92 -3.36 -6.49 20.92
N ASN A 93 -4.07 -7.61 21.05
CA ASN A 93 -4.35 -8.53 19.94
C ASN A 93 -5.32 -7.95 18.91
N LEU A 94 -6.33 -7.18 19.33
CA LEU A 94 -7.31 -6.58 18.42
C LEU A 94 -6.64 -5.60 17.46
N SER A 95 -5.74 -4.76 17.99
CA SER A 95 -4.98 -3.80 17.18
C SER A 95 -4.03 -4.48 16.20
N GLU A 96 -3.46 -5.63 16.57
CA GLU A 96 -2.58 -6.43 15.73
C GLU A 96 -3.38 -7.18 14.65
N GLY A 97 -4.49 -7.82 15.01
CA GLY A 97 -5.36 -8.56 14.08
C GLY A 97 -5.91 -7.68 12.96
N PHE A 98 -6.44 -6.48 13.26
CA PHE A 98 -6.92 -5.58 12.20
C PHE A 98 -5.79 -5.09 11.28
N TYR A 99 -4.61 -4.84 11.83
CA TYR A 99 -3.45 -4.39 11.05
C TYR A 99 -2.92 -5.50 10.14
N GLU A 100 -2.81 -6.72 10.66
CA GLU A 100 -2.41 -7.91 9.92
C GLU A 100 -3.41 -8.24 8.81
N ASP A 101 -4.71 -8.25 9.10
CA ASP A 101 -5.76 -8.46 8.11
C ASP A 101 -5.70 -7.43 6.99
N GLY A 102 -5.51 -6.15 7.34
CA GLY A 102 -5.35 -5.07 6.38
C GLY A 102 -4.15 -5.26 5.46
N ILE A 103 -2.99 -5.64 6.01
CA ILE A 103 -1.78 -5.95 5.24
C ILE A 103 -2.00 -7.17 4.35
N GLN A 104 -2.55 -8.25 4.90
CA GLN A 104 -2.79 -9.49 4.16
C GLN A 104 -3.75 -9.26 3.00
N GLN A 105 -4.82 -8.51 3.22
CA GLN A 105 -5.74 -8.10 2.14
C GLN A 105 -5.02 -7.24 1.09
N GLY A 106 -4.18 -6.31 1.52
CA GLY A 106 -3.37 -5.47 0.62
C GLY A 106 -2.42 -6.28 -0.26
N ILE A 107 -1.63 -7.19 0.34
CA ILE A 107 -0.72 -8.09 -0.36
C ILE A 107 -1.49 -8.99 -1.33
N LYS A 108 -2.57 -9.62 -0.87
CA LYS A 108 -3.40 -10.51 -1.70
C LYS A 108 -3.98 -9.78 -2.91
N ARG A 109 -4.48 -8.54 -2.73
CA ARG A 109 -4.97 -7.69 -3.82
C ARG A 109 -3.84 -7.31 -4.78
N GLY A 110 -2.70 -6.88 -4.25
CA GLY A 110 -1.52 -6.50 -5.04
C GLY A 110 -1.00 -7.65 -5.90
N ILE A 111 -0.80 -8.83 -5.33
CA ILE A 111 -0.37 -10.04 -6.06
C ILE A 111 -1.39 -10.40 -7.13
N LYS A 112 -2.68 -10.46 -6.79
CA LYS A 112 -3.73 -10.82 -7.74
C LYS A 112 -3.78 -9.86 -8.94
N GLN A 113 -3.65 -8.55 -8.69
CA GLN A 113 -3.62 -7.56 -9.75
C GLN A 113 -2.35 -7.65 -10.59
N GLY A 114 -1.18 -7.75 -9.96
CA GLY A 114 0.11 -7.85 -10.65
C GLY A 114 0.20 -9.09 -11.54
N VAL A 115 -0.18 -10.27 -11.02
CA VAL A 115 -0.21 -11.52 -11.79
C VAL A 115 -1.18 -11.42 -12.97
N ARG A 116 -2.40 -10.92 -12.76
CA ARG A 116 -3.39 -10.79 -13.84
C ARG A 116 -2.89 -9.87 -14.96
N GLN A 117 -2.27 -8.75 -14.61
CA GLN A 117 -1.76 -7.79 -15.58
C GLN A 117 -0.53 -8.34 -16.31
N GLY A 118 0.42 -8.92 -15.57
CA GLY A 118 1.63 -9.52 -16.14
C GLY A 118 1.33 -10.68 -17.09
N VAL A 119 0.44 -11.60 -16.70
CA VAL A 119 0.02 -12.73 -17.55
C VAL A 119 -0.69 -12.23 -18.81
N LYS A 120 -1.60 -11.28 -18.68
CA LYS A 120 -2.32 -10.72 -19.85
C LYS A 120 -1.34 -10.08 -20.85
N GLN A 121 -0.43 -9.25 -20.35
CA GLN A 121 0.58 -8.59 -21.20
C GLN A 121 1.53 -9.60 -21.83
N GLY A 122 2.00 -10.58 -21.05
CA GLY A 122 2.90 -11.63 -21.53
C GLY A 122 2.27 -12.50 -22.63
N ILE A 123 1.01 -12.91 -22.46
CA ILE A 123 0.28 -13.67 -23.48
C ILE A 123 0.08 -12.83 -24.73
N GLU A 124 -0.38 -11.59 -24.60
CA GLU A 124 -0.64 -10.73 -25.77
C GLU A 124 0.65 -10.46 -26.57
N GLN A 125 1.75 -10.18 -25.89
CA GLN A 125 3.05 -9.95 -26.53
C GLN A 125 3.60 -11.24 -27.15
N GLY A 126 3.48 -12.38 -26.46
CA GLY A 126 3.91 -13.67 -26.95
C GLY A 126 3.14 -14.11 -28.21
N VAL A 127 1.81 -13.93 -28.24
CA VAL A 127 0.99 -14.24 -29.41
C VAL A 127 1.37 -13.35 -30.59
N LYS A 128 1.49 -12.03 -30.40
CA LYS A 128 1.90 -11.10 -31.46
C LYS A 128 3.27 -11.44 -32.03
N GLN A 129 4.25 -11.73 -31.17
CA GLN A 129 5.59 -12.14 -31.61
C GLN A 129 5.57 -13.47 -32.36
N GLY A 130 4.79 -14.45 -31.88
CA GLY A 130 4.61 -15.74 -32.54
C GLY A 130 4.01 -15.60 -33.94
N GLU A 131 2.90 -14.86 -34.06
CA GLU A 131 2.25 -14.60 -35.36
C GLU A 131 3.20 -13.91 -36.34
N GLU A 132 3.97 -12.92 -35.88
CA GLU A 132 4.92 -12.23 -36.74
C GLU A 132 6.09 -13.13 -37.16
N GLN A 133 6.60 -13.99 -36.26
CA GLN A 133 7.63 -14.98 -36.60
C GLN A 133 7.12 -16.01 -37.61
N THR A 134 5.92 -16.54 -37.40
CA THR A 134 5.28 -17.48 -38.34
C THR A 134 5.03 -16.84 -39.70
N ARG A 135 4.61 -15.56 -39.72
CA ARG A 135 4.41 -14.82 -40.97
C ARG A 135 5.73 -14.61 -41.72
N ARG A 136 6.80 -14.28 -41.02
CA ARG A 136 8.15 -14.13 -41.59
C ARG A 136 8.69 -15.46 -42.12
N SER A 137 8.52 -16.56 -41.39
CA SER A 137 8.99 -17.88 -41.84
C SER A 137 8.22 -18.36 -43.07
N MET A 138 6.90 -18.12 -43.13
CA MET A 138 6.08 -18.40 -44.30
C MET A 138 6.56 -17.64 -45.54
N VAL A 139 6.78 -16.32 -45.42
CA VAL A 139 7.31 -15.49 -46.52
C VAL A 139 8.68 -16.00 -46.99
N LEU A 140 9.57 -16.35 -46.05
CA LEU A 140 10.89 -16.86 -46.38
C LEU A 140 10.83 -18.19 -47.15
N SER A 141 9.94 -19.10 -46.75
CA SER A 141 9.72 -20.37 -47.46
C SER A 141 9.20 -20.14 -48.87
N MET A 142 8.20 -19.27 -49.06
CA MET A 142 7.67 -18.96 -50.39
C MET A 142 8.70 -18.32 -51.32
N LEU A 143 9.56 -17.43 -50.79
CA LEU A 143 10.65 -16.84 -51.56
C LEU A 143 11.66 -17.89 -52.04
N ARG A 144 11.98 -18.87 -51.19
CA ARG A 144 12.89 -19.98 -51.54
C ARG A 144 12.31 -20.91 -52.60
N GLU A 145 11.00 -21.11 -52.58
CA GLU A 145 10.23 -21.85 -53.60
C GLU A 145 10.01 -21.04 -54.90
N LYS A 146 10.60 -19.84 -55.02
CA LYS A 146 10.50 -18.96 -56.20
C LYS A 146 9.05 -18.56 -56.55
N VAL A 147 8.17 -18.47 -55.54
CA VAL A 147 6.82 -17.93 -55.70
C VAL A 147 6.92 -16.44 -56.06
N SER A 148 6.04 -15.96 -56.95
CA SER A 148 6.05 -14.57 -57.40
C SER A 148 5.76 -13.58 -56.26
N LEU A 149 6.42 -12.42 -56.31
CA LEU A 149 6.32 -11.40 -55.27
C LEU A 149 4.89 -10.90 -55.04
N ASP A 150 4.09 -10.78 -56.11
CA ASP A 150 2.68 -10.37 -56.03
C ASP A 150 1.82 -11.39 -55.26
N ILE A 151 2.06 -12.69 -55.45
CA ILE A 151 1.36 -13.76 -54.73
C ILE A 151 1.79 -13.75 -53.26
N ILE A 152 3.09 -13.62 -52.97
CA ILE A 152 3.59 -13.56 -51.60
C ILE A 152 3.03 -12.34 -50.88
N ALA A 153 3.02 -11.16 -51.51
CA ALA A 153 2.45 -9.94 -50.97
C ALA A 153 0.96 -10.13 -50.64
N LYS A 154 0.19 -10.72 -51.55
CA LYS A 154 -1.24 -10.99 -51.36
C LYS A 154 -1.52 -11.96 -50.21
N VAL A 155 -0.78 -13.06 -50.11
CA VAL A 155 -1.00 -14.11 -49.09
C VAL A 155 -0.46 -13.70 -47.72
N SER A 156 0.72 -13.07 -47.69
CA SER A 156 1.31 -12.59 -46.45
C SER A 156 0.71 -11.27 -45.97
N GLY A 157 -0.03 -10.53 -46.80
CA GLY A 157 -0.54 -9.20 -46.46
C GLY A 157 0.56 -8.13 -46.31
N TRP A 158 1.75 -8.37 -46.85
CA TRP A 158 2.82 -7.39 -46.95
C TRP A 158 2.74 -6.66 -48.30
N THR A 159 3.35 -5.47 -48.39
CA THR A 159 3.53 -4.83 -49.70
C THR A 159 4.62 -5.54 -50.48
N VAL A 160 4.56 -5.46 -51.82
CA VAL A 160 5.59 -6.04 -52.71
C VAL A 160 6.98 -5.50 -52.35
N GLU A 161 7.07 -4.21 -52.03
CA GLU A 161 8.30 -3.56 -51.57
C GLU A 161 8.81 -4.15 -50.26
N ALA A 162 7.93 -4.42 -49.29
CA ALA A 162 8.31 -5.02 -48.01
C ALA A 162 8.82 -6.46 -48.17
N VAL A 163 8.19 -7.23 -49.07
CA VAL A 163 8.67 -8.58 -49.42
C VAL A 163 10.03 -8.51 -50.12
N ARG A 164 10.23 -7.56 -51.05
CA ARG A 164 11.51 -7.35 -51.73
C ARG A 164 12.64 -7.00 -50.75
N GLN A 165 12.41 -6.04 -49.85
CA GLN A 165 13.38 -5.67 -48.81
C GLN A 165 13.69 -6.83 -47.87
N PHE A 166 12.67 -7.64 -47.53
CA PHE A 166 12.88 -8.82 -46.69
C PHE A 166 13.72 -9.89 -47.40
N ALA A 167 13.52 -10.10 -48.70
CA ALA A 167 14.33 -11.01 -49.50
C ALA A 167 15.80 -10.56 -49.57
N GLU A 168 16.04 -9.26 -49.80
CA GLU A 168 17.39 -8.66 -49.81
C GLU A 168 18.11 -8.85 -48.48
N ARG A 169 17.43 -8.54 -47.35
CA ARG A 169 17.99 -8.72 -46.00
C ARG A 169 18.32 -10.18 -45.68
N ASN A 170 17.56 -11.12 -46.22
CA ASN A 170 17.77 -12.56 -46.02
C ASN A 170 18.60 -13.22 -47.15
N LYS A 171 19.15 -12.44 -48.08
CA LYS A 171 19.99 -12.90 -49.20
C LYS A 171 19.35 -14.01 -50.05
N VAL A 172 18.03 -13.94 -50.27
CA VAL A 172 17.31 -14.89 -51.14
C VAL A 172 17.29 -14.35 -52.57
N GLN A 173 17.68 -15.17 -53.55
CA GLN A 173 17.57 -14.81 -54.96
C GLN A 173 16.11 -14.70 -55.37
N LEU A 174 15.73 -13.54 -55.91
CA LEU A 174 14.42 -13.30 -56.48
C LEU A 174 14.36 -13.92 -57.88
N ALA A 175 13.23 -14.54 -58.21
CA ALA A 175 12.94 -15.06 -59.54
C ALA A 175 12.55 -13.93 -60.51
#